data_AF-A0A952NCT3-F1
#
_entry.id   AF-A0A952NCT3-F1
#
_cell.length_a   1.000
_cell.length_b   1.000
_cell.length_c   1.000
_cell.angle_alpha   90.00
_cell.angle_beta   90.00
_cell.angle_gamma   90.00
#
_symmetry.space_group_name_H-M   'P 1'
#
loop_
_entity.id
_entity.type
_entity.pdbx_description
1 polymer ?
#
loop_
_entity_poly.entity_id
_entity_poly.type
_entity_poly.pdbx_seq_one_letter_code
_entity_poly.pdbx_strand_id
1 'polypeptide(L)'
;MKVSYQDKDFKKIIDFMTLIGVSSFNVAHLLGKDEPDLDDSPFYNKIDQSITIPDSMAEEAIKYALLHEIGHHLEAIKNRFTDFWLHQSGRARAEDIEEVMQEELNAWVNAESVAHTLGIKLGPKYKEFKTQCLKTYQDIYDAQIKEQVNPLNMQFKKQGLKR
;
A
#
# COMPACT_ATOMS: atom_id res chain seq x y z
N MET A 1 -0.55 -17.15 14.01
CA MET A 1 -1.96 -17.53 13.79
C MET A 1 -2.03 -18.48 12.59
N LYS A 2 -2.77 -19.60 12.60
CA LYS A 2 -2.89 -20.46 11.41
C LYS A 2 -3.97 -19.89 10.49
N VAL A 3 -3.58 -19.23 9.39
CA VAL A 3 -4.51 -18.85 8.32
C VAL A 3 -5.23 -20.11 7.85
N SER A 4 -6.57 -20.10 7.85
CA SER A 4 -7.33 -21.27 7.43
C SER A 4 -7.38 -21.28 5.91
N TYR A 5 -6.49 -22.07 5.29
CA TYR A 5 -6.51 -22.36 3.85
C TYR A 5 -7.83 -23.01 3.37
N GLN A 6 -8.80 -23.23 4.26
CA GLN A 6 -10.16 -23.67 3.91
C GLN A 6 -11.08 -22.53 3.44
N ASP A 7 -10.66 -21.27 3.57
CA ASP A 7 -11.37 -20.15 2.95
C ASP A 7 -11.22 -20.23 1.42
N LYS A 8 -12.34 -20.46 0.74
CA LYS A 8 -12.40 -20.60 -0.73
C LYS A 8 -11.93 -19.35 -1.45
N ASP A 9 -12.15 -18.17 -0.87
CA ASP A 9 -11.73 -16.92 -1.49
C ASP A 9 -10.22 -16.71 -1.30
N PHE A 10 -9.67 -17.11 -0.16
CA PHE A 10 -8.21 -17.12 0.04
C PHE A 10 -7.51 -18.02 -0.97
N LYS A 11 -8.04 -19.23 -1.21
CA LYS A 11 -7.50 -20.13 -2.23
C LYS A 11 -7.52 -19.52 -3.63
N LYS A 12 -8.63 -18.88 -4.03
CA LYS A 12 -8.71 -18.22 -5.35
C LYS A 12 -7.65 -17.12 -5.51
N ILE A 13 -7.38 -16.36 -4.44
CA ILE A 13 -6.35 -15.32 -4.44
C ILE A 13 -4.97 -15.94 -4.67
N ILE A 14 -4.61 -17.00 -3.91
CA ILE A 14 -3.31 -17.67 -4.07
C ILE A 14 -3.16 -18.33 -5.45
N ASP A 15 -4.22 -18.96 -5.97
CA ASP A 15 -4.21 -19.55 -7.31
C ASP A 15 -4.01 -18.46 -8.38
N PHE A 16 -4.64 -17.30 -8.21
CA PHE A 16 -4.48 -16.15 -9.11
C PHE A 16 -3.07 -15.56 -9.05
N MET A 17 -2.48 -15.42 -7.85
CA MET A 17 -1.10 -14.96 -7.67
C MET A 17 -0.10 -15.84 -8.42
N THR A 18 -0.30 -17.15 -8.34
CA THR A 18 0.53 -18.12 -9.08
C THR A 18 0.37 -17.95 -10.59
N LEU A 19 -0.85 -17.69 -11.07
CA LEU A 19 -1.14 -17.50 -12.49
C LEU A 19 -0.48 -16.24 -13.07
N ILE A 20 -0.46 -15.14 -12.32
CA ILE A 20 0.08 -13.85 -12.78
C ILE A 20 1.60 -13.72 -12.60
N GLY A 21 2.25 -14.71 -11.97
CA GLY A 21 3.70 -14.76 -11.82
C GLY A 21 4.24 -14.12 -10.53
N VAL A 22 3.41 -13.98 -9.49
CA VAL A 22 3.94 -13.68 -8.15
C VAL A 22 4.78 -14.87 -7.70
N SER A 23 6.08 -14.63 -7.50
CA SER A 23 7.08 -15.69 -7.31
C SER A 23 7.00 -16.33 -5.93
N SER A 24 6.53 -15.59 -4.92
CA SER A 24 6.27 -16.12 -3.59
C SER A 24 5.33 -15.22 -2.77
N PHE A 25 4.70 -15.82 -1.77
CA PHE A 25 3.96 -15.10 -0.73
C PHE A 25 4.35 -15.67 0.62
N ASN A 26 4.73 -14.79 1.55
CA ASN A 26 5.01 -15.15 2.92
C ASN A 26 4.11 -14.36 3.88
N VAL A 27 3.51 -15.09 4.82
CA VAL A 27 3.04 -14.50 6.06
C VAL A 27 4.26 -14.44 6.98
N ALA A 28 4.91 -13.27 7.03
CA ALA A 28 6.16 -13.14 7.78
C ALA A 28 5.86 -13.02 9.28
N HIS A 29 6.53 -13.87 10.08
CA HIS A 29 7.04 -13.45 11.38
C HIS A 29 8.32 -12.69 11.03
N LEU A 30 8.34 -11.35 11.20
CA LEU A 30 9.44 -10.44 10.87
C LEU A 30 10.75 -11.20 10.64
N LEU A 31 11.10 -11.42 9.36
CA LEU A 31 12.38 -12.05 9.01
C LEU A 31 13.45 -11.32 9.82
N GLY A 32 14.19 -12.10 10.61
CA GLY A 32 15.00 -11.61 11.73
C GLY A 32 15.61 -10.24 11.49
N LYS A 33 15.22 -9.31 12.36
CA LYS A 33 15.73 -7.94 12.52
C LYS A 33 17.20 -7.82 12.12
N ASP A 34 17.45 -7.34 10.91
CA ASP A 34 18.66 -6.61 10.53
C ASP A 34 18.38 -5.54 9.46
N GLU A 35 17.14 -5.45 8.94
CA GLU A 35 16.68 -4.31 8.14
C GLU A 35 15.93 -3.29 9.02
N PRO A 36 16.20 -1.99 8.86
CA PRO A 36 15.68 -0.95 9.75
C PRO A 36 14.17 -0.85 9.60
N ASP A 37 13.44 -1.18 10.68
CA ASP A 37 12.04 -0.85 10.93
C ASP A 37 11.16 -0.83 9.67
N LEU A 38 11.06 -1.98 8.97
CA LEU A 38 9.94 -2.21 8.08
C LEU A 38 8.71 -2.23 8.98
N ASP A 39 7.94 -1.13 8.91
CA ASP A 39 6.65 -0.95 9.54
C ASP A 39 5.81 -2.23 9.38
N ASP A 40 4.99 -2.60 10.36
CA ASP A 40 4.18 -3.83 10.36
C ASP A 40 3.05 -3.76 9.29
N SER A 41 3.43 -3.57 8.02
CA SER A 41 2.58 -3.26 6.90
C SER A 41 2.81 -4.28 5.76
N PRO A 42 1.73 -4.67 5.06
CA PRO A 42 1.80 -5.36 3.78
C PRO A 42 2.74 -4.66 2.79
N PHE A 43 3.49 -5.42 1.99
CA PHE A 43 4.22 -4.86 0.86
C PHE A 43 4.48 -5.88 -0.27
N TYR A 44 4.53 -5.37 -1.50
CA TYR A 44 4.99 -6.06 -2.69
C TYR A 44 6.43 -5.67 -3.05
N ASN A 45 7.30 -6.66 -3.23
CA ASN A 45 8.67 -6.47 -3.70
C ASN A 45 8.76 -6.77 -5.20
N LYS A 46 9.02 -5.73 -6.00
CA LYS A 46 9.15 -5.85 -7.46
C LYS A 46 10.40 -6.59 -7.94
N ILE A 47 11.46 -6.66 -7.13
CA ILE A 47 12.74 -7.28 -7.52
C ILE A 47 12.57 -8.79 -7.63
N ASP A 48 12.06 -9.40 -6.57
CA ASP A 48 11.83 -10.84 -6.47
C ASP A 48 10.37 -11.22 -6.73
N GLN A 49 9.52 -10.25 -7.06
CA GLN A 49 8.09 -10.40 -7.34
C GLN A 49 7.37 -11.14 -6.20
N SER A 50 7.70 -10.79 -4.96
CA SER A 50 7.13 -11.40 -3.76
C SER A 50 6.15 -10.46 -3.05
N ILE A 51 5.21 -11.04 -2.32
CA ILE A 51 4.31 -10.31 -1.43
C ILE A 51 4.57 -10.75 0.01
N THR A 52 4.72 -9.78 0.91
CA THR A 52 4.89 -10.02 2.34
C THR A 52 3.70 -9.43 3.10
N ILE A 53 3.08 -10.24 3.95
CA ILE A 53 1.99 -9.79 4.84
C ILE A 53 2.38 -10.07 6.30
N PRO A 54 2.24 -9.09 7.21
CA PRO A 54 2.47 -9.29 8.63
C PRO A 54 1.53 -10.34 9.24
N ASP A 55 2.06 -11.20 10.11
CA ASP A 55 1.28 -12.23 10.81
C ASP A 55 0.37 -11.69 11.93
N SER A 56 0.54 -10.40 12.28
CA SER A 56 -0.24 -9.65 13.26
C SER A 56 -1.62 -9.23 12.75
N MET A 57 -1.84 -9.29 11.43
CA MET A 57 -3.10 -8.87 10.81
C MET A 57 -4.22 -9.88 11.03
N ALA A 58 -5.45 -9.39 11.20
CA ALA A 58 -6.64 -10.23 11.18
C ALA A 58 -6.80 -10.90 9.80
N GLU A 59 -7.29 -12.14 9.76
CA GLU A 59 -7.42 -12.95 8.52
C GLU A 59 -8.20 -12.24 7.40
N GLU A 60 -9.22 -11.47 7.76
CA GLU A 60 -9.97 -10.64 6.81
C GLU A 60 -9.14 -9.49 6.24
N ALA A 61 -8.31 -8.85 7.07
CA ALA A 61 -7.40 -7.80 6.63
C ALA A 61 -6.24 -8.35 5.77
N ILE A 62 -5.75 -9.57 6.06
CA ILE A 62 -4.78 -10.27 5.22
C ILE A 62 -5.32 -10.43 3.80
N LYS A 63 -6.60 -10.83 3.64
CA LYS A 63 -7.22 -10.96 2.31
C LYS A 63 -7.25 -9.63 1.55
N TYR A 64 -7.60 -8.54 2.23
CA TYR A 64 -7.68 -7.22 1.59
C TYR A 64 -6.31 -6.68 1.21
N ALA A 65 -5.34 -6.85 2.09
CA ALA A 65 -3.95 -6.52 1.82
C ALA A 65 -3.39 -7.32 0.65
N LEU A 66 -3.62 -8.64 0.62
CA LEU A 66 -3.20 -9.47 -0.52
C LEU A 66 -3.77 -8.97 -1.86
N LEU A 67 -5.05 -8.63 -1.90
CA LEU A 67 -5.67 -8.09 -3.12
C LEU A 67 -5.01 -6.76 -3.54
N HIS A 68 -4.66 -5.91 -2.57
CA HIS A 68 -3.97 -4.64 -2.81
C HIS A 68 -2.55 -4.84 -3.35
N GLU A 69 -1.76 -5.71 -2.72
CA GLU A 69 -0.38 -6.03 -3.16
C GLU A 69 -0.35 -6.72 -4.53
N ILE A 70 -1.37 -7.53 -4.87
CA ILE A 70 -1.59 -8.03 -6.24
C ILE A 70 -1.81 -6.86 -7.21
N GLY A 71 -2.53 -5.83 -6.76
CA GLY A 71 -2.72 -4.60 -7.52
C GLY A 71 -1.42 -3.90 -7.88
N HIS A 72 -0.48 -3.80 -6.94
CA HIS A 72 0.88 -3.28 -7.18
C HIS A 72 1.65 -4.16 -8.16
N HIS A 73 1.57 -5.49 -8.03
CA HIS A 73 2.20 -6.40 -8.98
C HIS A 73 1.70 -6.21 -10.42
N LEU A 74 0.39 -6.06 -10.61
CA LEU A 74 -0.20 -5.81 -11.93
C LEU A 74 0.23 -4.47 -12.52
N GLU A 75 0.31 -3.43 -11.69
CA GLU A 75 0.78 -2.11 -12.11
C GLU A 75 2.26 -2.16 -12.53
N ALA A 76 3.09 -2.89 -11.78
CA ALA A 76 4.50 -3.11 -12.10
C ALA A 76 4.70 -3.87 -13.44
N ILE A 77 3.87 -4.88 -13.73
CA ILE A 77 3.91 -5.60 -15.01
C ILE A 77 3.54 -4.67 -16.18
N LYS A 78 2.54 -3.81 -15.99
CA LYS A 78 2.04 -2.90 -17.03
C LYS A 78 3.06 -1.80 -17.35
N ASN A 79 3.69 -1.25 -16.33
CA ASN A 79 4.58 -0.10 -16.44
C ASN A 79 6.07 -0.50 -16.45
N ARG A 80 6.47 -1.47 -17.31
CA ARG A 80 7.80 -2.12 -17.43
C ARG A 80 9.09 -1.28 -17.28
N PHE A 81 9.02 0.05 -17.11
CA PHE A 81 10.14 0.98 -17.12
C PHE A 81 10.11 2.08 -16.05
N THR A 82 9.18 2.07 -15.11
CA THR A 82 9.23 3.08 -14.05
C THR A 82 9.98 2.56 -12.83
N ASP A 83 11.11 3.20 -12.55
CA ASP A 83 11.85 3.13 -11.28
C ASP A 83 11.02 3.70 -10.10
N PHE A 84 9.71 3.45 -10.06
CA PHE A 84 8.89 3.80 -8.91
C PHE A 84 9.33 2.91 -7.73
N TRP A 85 10.18 3.51 -6.92
CA TRP A 85 10.83 2.98 -5.73
C TRP A 85 10.44 3.87 -4.57
N LEU A 86 9.19 3.81 -4.16
CA LEU A 86 8.76 4.26 -2.85
C LEU A 86 7.67 3.24 -2.54
N HIS A 87 7.88 2.19 -1.75
CA HIS A 87 7.85 2.29 -0.30
C HIS A 87 8.07 0.91 0.29
N GLN A 88 9.32 0.49 0.46
CA GLN A 88 9.57 -0.61 1.41
C GLN A 88 9.34 -0.13 2.87
N SER A 89 9.36 1.18 3.14
CA SER A 89 9.39 1.71 4.51
C SER A 89 8.22 2.62 4.91
N GLY A 90 7.13 2.72 4.12
CA GLY A 90 5.99 3.59 4.46
C GLY A 90 6.29 5.10 4.50
N ARG A 91 7.49 5.54 4.08
CA ARG A 91 7.89 6.95 4.07
C ARG A 91 7.96 7.51 2.66
N ALA A 92 6.94 8.26 2.28
CA ALA A 92 6.91 8.94 1.00
C ALA A 92 7.81 10.14 1.19
N ARG A 93 8.73 10.39 0.26
CA ARG A 93 9.31 11.72 0.22
C ARG A 93 8.19 12.67 -0.18
N ALA A 94 8.07 13.81 0.50
CA ALA A 94 6.99 14.76 0.26
C ALA A 94 6.94 15.24 -1.20
N GLU A 95 8.08 15.25 -1.89
CA GLU A 95 8.21 15.60 -3.31
C GLU A 95 7.54 14.59 -4.28
N ASP A 96 7.29 13.35 -3.84
CA ASP A 96 6.78 12.27 -4.69
C ASP A 96 5.32 11.87 -4.33
N ILE A 97 4.67 12.60 -3.42
CA ILE A 97 3.39 12.18 -2.80
C ILE A 97 2.23 12.01 -3.79
N GLU A 98 2.18 12.84 -4.84
CA GLU A 98 1.13 12.74 -5.87
C GLU A 98 1.28 11.47 -6.70
N GLU A 99 2.51 11.13 -7.09
CA GLU A 99 2.82 9.93 -7.87
C GLU A 99 2.57 8.67 -7.05
N VAL A 100 2.99 8.68 -5.78
CA VAL A 100 2.70 7.61 -4.81
C VAL A 100 1.19 7.43 -4.63
N MET A 101 0.45 8.50 -4.41
CA MET A 101 -1.00 8.41 -4.24
C MET A 101 -1.70 7.87 -5.49
N GLN A 102 -1.21 8.22 -6.68
CA GLN A 102 -1.76 7.68 -7.92
C GLN A 102 -1.48 6.19 -8.08
N GLU A 103 -0.27 5.72 -7.71
CA GLU A 103 0.07 4.30 -7.70
C GLU A 103 -0.83 3.51 -6.74
N GLU A 104 -0.97 4.00 -5.51
CA GLU A 104 -1.85 3.43 -4.48
C GLU A 104 -3.29 3.30 -4.97
N LEU A 105 -3.83 4.36 -5.57
CA LEU A 105 -5.17 4.35 -6.16
C LEU A 105 -5.29 3.32 -7.29
N ASN A 106 -4.28 3.21 -8.17
CA ASN A 106 -4.26 2.21 -9.23
C ASN A 106 -4.22 0.79 -8.66
N ALA A 107 -3.40 0.54 -7.64
CA ALA A 107 -3.32 -0.75 -6.96
C ALA A 107 -4.67 -1.14 -6.35
N TRP A 108 -5.37 -0.22 -5.68
CA TRP A 108 -6.72 -0.46 -5.16
C TRP A 108 -7.78 -0.71 -6.25
N VAL A 109 -7.68 -0.05 -7.40
CA VAL A 109 -8.59 -0.30 -8.54
C VAL A 109 -8.31 -1.69 -9.14
N ASN A 110 -7.04 -2.06 -9.28
CA ASN A 110 -6.64 -3.39 -9.73
C ASN A 110 -7.13 -4.47 -8.74
N ALA A 111 -7.01 -4.24 -7.43
CA ALA A 111 -7.52 -5.11 -6.38
C ALA A 111 -9.04 -5.38 -6.51
N GLU A 112 -9.82 -4.33 -6.76
CA GLU A 112 -11.27 -4.43 -6.98
C GLU A 112 -11.60 -5.23 -8.25
N SER A 113 -10.84 -5.01 -9.33
CA SER A 113 -10.98 -5.75 -10.59
C SER A 113 -10.65 -7.24 -10.42
N VAL A 114 -9.58 -7.56 -9.67
CA VAL A 114 -9.21 -8.94 -9.35
C VAL A 114 -10.29 -9.60 -8.50
N ALA A 115 -10.77 -8.93 -7.43
CA ALA A 115 -11.83 -9.46 -6.58
C ALA A 115 -13.10 -9.77 -7.40
N HIS A 116 -13.49 -8.85 -8.29
CA HIS A 116 -14.61 -9.06 -9.20
C HIS A 116 -14.39 -10.28 -10.12
N THR A 117 -13.19 -10.39 -10.72
CA THR A 117 -12.81 -11.52 -11.60
C THR A 117 -12.85 -12.87 -10.88
N LEU A 118 -12.47 -12.90 -9.61
CA LEU A 118 -12.50 -14.10 -8.76
C LEU A 118 -13.88 -14.36 -8.12
N GLY A 119 -14.86 -13.48 -8.35
CA GLY A 119 -16.19 -13.55 -7.73
C GLY A 119 -16.15 -13.41 -6.21
N ILE A 120 -15.18 -12.65 -5.68
CA ILE A 120 -15.02 -12.34 -4.26
C ILE A 120 -15.85 -11.10 -3.95
N LYS A 121 -16.74 -11.19 -2.97
CA LYS A 121 -17.59 -10.06 -2.57
C LYS A 121 -16.84 -9.13 -1.62
N LEU A 122 -16.62 -7.90 -2.05
CA LEU A 122 -16.03 -6.85 -1.21
C LEU A 122 -17.14 -6.14 -0.40
N GLY A 123 -17.06 -6.27 0.92
CA GLY A 123 -18.05 -5.71 1.85
C GLY A 123 -17.67 -4.33 2.41
N PRO A 124 -18.46 -3.79 3.36
CA PRO A 124 -18.18 -2.51 4.01
C PRO A 124 -16.78 -2.46 4.67
N LYS A 125 -16.35 -3.55 5.30
CA LYS A 125 -15.03 -3.65 5.94
C LYS A 125 -13.86 -3.46 4.98
N TYR A 126 -14.00 -3.88 3.72
CA TYR A 126 -13.00 -3.60 2.69
C TYR A 126 -12.89 -2.10 2.41
N LYS A 127 -14.04 -1.40 2.30
CA LYS A 127 -14.06 0.05 2.08
C LYS A 127 -13.45 0.80 3.25
N GLU A 128 -13.75 0.37 4.48
CA GLU A 128 -13.15 0.91 5.71
C GLU A 128 -11.63 0.72 5.71
N PHE A 129 -11.15 -0.49 5.40
CA PHE A 129 -9.73 -0.81 5.32
C PHE A 129 -9.01 0.05 4.26
N LYS A 130 -9.52 0.09 3.02
CA LYS A 130 -8.99 0.93 1.93
C LYS A 130 -8.95 2.42 2.34
N THR A 131 -10.00 2.92 2.97
CA THR A 131 -10.07 4.32 3.42
C THR A 131 -9.01 4.62 4.47
N GLN A 132 -8.76 3.69 5.41
CA GLN A 132 -7.72 3.83 6.42
C GLN A 132 -6.33 3.87 5.79
N CYS A 133 -6.03 2.99 4.84
CA CYS A 133 -4.75 2.99 4.11
C CYS A 133 -4.52 4.31 3.36
N LEU A 134 -5.53 4.78 2.62
CA LEU A 134 -5.41 6.01 1.83
C LEU A 134 -5.31 7.29 2.68
N LYS A 135 -5.87 7.27 3.90
CA LYS A 135 -5.80 8.43 4.80
C LYS A 135 -4.35 8.78 5.17
N THR A 136 -3.47 7.79 5.30
CA THR A 136 -2.04 8.00 5.60
C THR A 136 -1.39 8.96 4.60
N TYR A 137 -1.71 8.82 3.31
CA TYR A 137 -1.18 9.68 2.26
C TYR A 137 -1.77 11.08 2.28
N GLN A 138 -3.07 11.21 2.59
CA GLN A 138 -3.70 12.52 2.80
C GLN A 138 -3.07 13.28 3.97
N ASP A 139 -2.79 12.59 5.08
CA ASP A 139 -2.17 13.20 6.27
C ASP A 139 -0.74 13.69 5.96
N ILE A 140 0.03 12.94 5.14
CA ILE A 140 1.36 13.35 4.65
C ILE A 140 1.25 14.58 3.74
N TYR A 141 0.31 14.56 2.78
CA TYR A 141 0.06 15.69 1.87
C TYR A 141 -0.36 16.96 2.65
N ASP A 142 -1.26 16.83 3.61
CA ASP A 142 -1.70 17.94 4.45
C ASP A 142 -0.57 18.50 5.34
N ALA A 143 0.30 17.63 5.86
CA ALA A 143 1.48 18.04 6.60
C ALA A 143 2.44 18.85 5.72
N GLN A 144 2.65 18.43 4.46
CA GLN A 144 3.47 19.14 3.48
C GLN A 144 2.91 20.53 3.17
N ILE A 145 1.60 20.66 2.93
CA ILE A 145 0.98 21.98 2.72
C ILE A 145 1.21 22.87 3.94
N LYS A 146 1.01 22.35 5.16
CA LYS A 146 1.23 23.11 6.39
C LYS A 146 2.68 23.57 6.56
N GLU A 147 3.65 22.73 6.22
CA GLU A 147 5.07 23.07 6.27
C GLU A 147 5.50 24.08 5.22
N GLN A 148 4.93 24.05 4.00
CA GLN A 148 5.21 25.06 2.96
C GLN A 148 4.55 26.42 3.25
N VAL A 149 3.41 26.43 3.94
CA VAL A 149 2.70 27.67 4.34
C VAL A 149 3.35 28.32 5.57
N ASN A 150 4.04 27.56 6.42
CA ASN A 150 4.69 28.07 7.64
C ASN A 150 5.84 29.10 7.42
N PRO A 151 6.76 28.93 6.46
CA PRO A 151 7.81 29.92 6.19
C PRO A 151 7.27 31.20 5.55
N LEU A 152 6.16 31.13 4.79
CA LEU A 152 5.46 32.32 4.29
C LEU A 152 4.87 33.12 5.47
N ASN A 153 4.23 32.46 6.43
CA ASN A 153 3.69 33.13 7.63
C ASN A 153 4.76 33.75 8.54
N MET A 154 5.98 33.19 8.58
CA MET A 154 7.11 33.82 9.30
C MET A 154 7.73 35.00 8.54
N GLN A 155 7.71 35.00 7.20
CA GLN A 155 8.14 36.16 6.40
C GLN A 155 7.14 37.32 6.50
N PHE A 156 5.83 37.06 6.51
CA PHE A 156 4.81 38.09 6.69
C PHE A 156 4.76 38.66 8.12
N LYS A 157 5.17 37.90 9.15
CA LYS A 157 5.33 38.45 10.52
C LYS A 157 6.61 39.28 10.70
N LYS A 158 7.66 39.04 9.92
CA LYS A 158 8.89 39.86 9.95
C LYS A 158 8.76 41.15 9.14
N GLN A 159 7.88 41.20 8.15
CA GLN A 159 7.48 42.44 7.49
C GLN A 159 6.27 43.02 8.23
N GLY A 160 6.53 43.76 9.30
CA GLY A 160 5.52 44.60 9.93
C GLY A 160 4.90 45.55 8.92
N LEU A 161 3.80 45.12 8.29
CA LEU A 161 2.85 45.97 7.60
C LEU A 161 2.12 46.79 8.68
N LYS A 162 2.79 47.85 9.12
CA LYS A 162 2.08 49.07 9.49
C LYS A 162 1.60 49.72 8.19
N ARG A 163 0.30 49.66 7.96
CA ARG A 163 -0.54 50.85 7.79
C ARG A 163 -1.99 50.47 8.04
#